data_AF-A0A3B8JV86-F1
#
_entry.id   AF-A0A3B8JV86-F1
#
_cell.length_a   1.000
_cell.length_b   1.000
_cell.length_c   1.000
_cell.angle_alpha   90.00
_cell.angle_beta   90.00
_cell.angle_gamma   90.00
#
_symmetry.space_group_name_H-M   'P 1'
#
loop_
_entity.id
_entity.type
_entity.pdbx_description
1 polymer ?
#
loop_
_entity_poly.entity_id
_entity_poly.type
_entity_poly.pdbx_seq_one_letter_code
_entity_poly.pdbx_strand_id
1 'polypeptide(L)'
;LVNLEAEDSQLKPPDFSTANNQTSELHTPKDDDDAPTPLKPSPVACEHVDEVPWNMEYLDEISRGDVEFQRELLQVFLEDALVHLEDAKVALSTEDYLTLARRAHQLKGASATVAIQEMPELAARLETQAQNNQLLDTTELIAQLEQILQRVQAFI
;
A
#
# COMPACT_ATOMS: atom_id res chain seq x y z
N LEU A 1 -11.91 61.71 -3.07
CA LEU A 1 -10.73 60.93 -2.61
C LEU A 1 -11.23 59.51 -2.37
N VAL A 2 -10.91 58.46 -3.12
CA VAL A 2 -10.01 58.24 -4.26
C VAL A 2 -10.57 57.00 -5.00
N ASN A 3 -10.45 56.98 -6.32
CA ASN A 3 -10.65 55.79 -7.17
C ASN A 3 -9.82 54.60 -6.65
N LEU A 4 -10.38 53.39 -6.65
CA LEU A 4 -9.61 52.16 -6.79
C LEU A 4 -10.05 51.50 -8.10
N GLU A 5 -9.37 51.89 -9.17
CA GLU A 5 -9.37 51.24 -10.47
C GLU A 5 -8.50 49.99 -10.42
N ALA A 6 -8.98 48.93 -11.11
CA ALA A 6 -8.23 47.91 -11.84
C ALA A 6 -7.26 47.02 -11.02
N GLU A 7 -7.01 45.75 -11.33
CA GLU A 7 -6.67 45.24 -12.65
C GLU A 7 -7.15 43.79 -12.82
N ASP A 8 -7.98 43.62 -13.84
CA ASP A 8 -8.16 42.39 -14.61
C ASP A 8 -6.91 42.23 -15.50
N SER A 9 -6.21 41.10 -15.41
CA SER A 9 -5.19 40.74 -16.40
C SER A 9 -5.05 39.23 -16.53
N GLN A 10 -5.90 38.72 -17.42
CA GLN A 10 -5.45 38.03 -18.64
C GLN A 10 -4.49 36.85 -18.44
N LEU A 11 -5.12 35.67 -18.43
CA LEU A 11 -4.67 34.41 -19.01
C LEU A 11 -3.49 34.56 -19.98
N LYS A 12 -2.36 33.94 -19.65
CA LYS A 12 -1.28 33.69 -20.60
C LYS A 12 -1.55 32.37 -21.33
N PRO A 13 -1.75 32.35 -22.67
CA PRO A 13 -1.89 31.10 -23.40
C PRO A 13 -0.54 30.36 -23.52
N PRO A 14 -0.56 29.02 -23.61
CA PRO A 14 0.65 28.23 -23.84
C PRO A 14 1.20 28.48 -25.25
N ASP A 15 2.53 28.56 -25.31
CA ASP A 15 3.33 28.76 -26.52
C ASP A 15 3.21 27.54 -27.45
N PHE A 16 2.67 27.77 -28.64
CA PHE A 16 2.71 26.82 -29.76
C PHE A 16 3.64 27.40 -30.83
N SER A 17 4.83 26.81 -30.97
CA SER A 17 5.68 27.04 -32.15
C SER A 17 6.46 25.78 -32.56
N THR A 18 5.87 25.07 -33.52
CA THR A 18 6.40 24.77 -34.87
C THR A 18 7.66 23.92 -35.11
N ALA A 19 7.43 22.88 -35.94
CA ALA A 19 8.30 22.20 -36.94
C ALA A 19 9.29 21.12 -36.46
N ASN A 20 9.08 19.84 -36.82
CA ASN A 20 9.50 19.11 -38.05
C ASN A 20 11.03 19.03 -38.18
N ASN A 21 11.70 17.90 -38.48
CA ASN A 21 11.42 16.83 -39.44
C ASN A 21 12.34 15.62 -39.11
N GLN A 22 11.82 14.39 -39.00
CA GLN A 22 11.88 13.32 -40.01
C GLN A 22 13.20 12.55 -40.17
N THR A 23 13.14 11.24 -39.90
CA THR A 23 13.73 10.13 -40.69
C THR A 23 13.01 8.87 -40.17
N SER A 24 11.96 8.34 -40.82
CA SER A 24 11.94 7.55 -42.06
C SER A 24 12.84 6.31 -42.02
N GLU A 25 12.33 5.20 -41.49
CA GLU A 25 12.53 3.83 -42.02
C GLU A 25 11.20 3.08 -41.78
N LEU A 26 10.41 2.80 -42.83
CA LEU A 26 10.31 1.50 -43.53
C LEU A 26 9.74 0.39 -42.61
N HIS A 27 8.70 -0.38 -42.91
CA HIS A 27 7.94 -0.65 -44.13
C HIS A 27 6.82 -1.66 -43.77
N THR A 28 5.55 -1.21 -43.81
CA THR A 28 4.32 -1.82 -44.40
C THR A 28 3.94 -3.32 -44.15
N PRO A 29 2.73 -3.77 -44.57
CA PRO A 29 1.50 -3.75 -43.77
C PRO A 29 0.79 -5.14 -43.80
N LYS A 30 -0.51 -5.16 -43.52
CA LYS A 30 -1.50 -6.23 -43.73
C LYS A 30 -1.63 -7.24 -42.61
N ASP A 31 -2.80 -7.77 -42.29
CA ASP A 31 -4.20 -7.50 -42.59
C ASP A 31 -4.94 -8.41 -41.57
N ASP A 32 -6.23 -8.14 -41.36
CA ASP A 32 -7.25 -9.11 -40.93
C ASP A 32 -7.34 -9.54 -39.45
N ASP A 33 -8.48 -9.10 -38.90
CA ASP A 33 -9.46 -9.89 -38.12
C ASP A 33 -9.21 -10.25 -36.66
N ASP A 34 -10.35 -10.23 -35.96
CA ASP A 34 -10.71 -10.96 -34.75
C ASP A 34 -10.45 -10.32 -33.37
N ALA A 35 -11.54 -9.72 -32.89
CA ALA A 35 -12.10 -9.86 -31.54
C ALA A 35 -11.33 -9.31 -30.30
N PRO A 36 -12.06 -8.69 -29.35
CA PRO A 36 -11.49 -8.23 -28.09
C PRO A 36 -11.29 -9.42 -27.14
N THR A 37 -10.04 -9.58 -26.68
CA THR A 37 -9.64 -10.14 -25.38
C THR A 37 -10.10 -11.58 -25.05
N PRO A 38 -9.15 -12.44 -24.67
CA PRO A 38 -9.26 -12.94 -23.31
C PRO A 38 -7.97 -12.69 -22.52
N LEU A 39 -8.18 -12.03 -21.38
CA LEU A 39 -7.31 -12.00 -20.22
C LEU A 39 -6.80 -13.42 -19.96
N LYS A 40 -5.53 -13.65 -20.25
CA LYS A 40 -4.82 -14.77 -19.65
C LYS A 40 -4.44 -14.33 -18.24
N PRO A 41 -4.97 -14.95 -17.17
CA PRO A 41 -4.39 -14.77 -15.85
C PRO A 41 -2.98 -15.37 -15.92
N SER A 42 -1.97 -14.53 -16.06
CA SER A 42 -0.60 -14.97 -15.86
C SER A 42 -0.47 -15.44 -14.41
N PRO A 43 0.00 -16.67 -14.16
CA PRO A 43 0.23 -17.16 -12.82
C PRO A 43 1.31 -16.29 -12.22
N VAL A 44 1.00 -15.64 -11.09
CA VAL A 44 1.98 -14.89 -10.31
C VAL A 44 3.06 -15.89 -9.93
N ALA A 45 4.21 -15.77 -10.57
CA ALA A 45 5.37 -16.57 -10.26
C ALA A 45 5.78 -16.24 -8.82
N CYS A 46 5.70 -17.25 -7.96
CA CYS A 46 6.36 -17.27 -6.67
C CYS A 46 7.86 -17.12 -6.91
N GLU A 47 8.43 -15.95 -6.62
CA GLU A 47 9.86 -15.74 -6.75
C GLU A 47 10.39 -14.81 -5.64
N HIS A 48 11.22 -15.41 -4.76
CA HIS A 48 12.21 -14.84 -3.81
C HIS A 48 11.84 -14.67 -2.32
N VAL A 49 11.77 -15.83 -1.64
CA VAL A 49 12.47 -16.22 -0.40
C VAL A 49 13.10 -15.11 0.47
N ASP A 50 12.39 -14.85 1.58
CA ASP A 50 12.87 -14.76 2.98
C ASP A 50 13.93 -13.73 3.39
N GLU A 51 13.55 -12.46 3.46
CA GLU A 51 13.88 -11.67 4.66
C GLU A 51 12.64 -11.66 5.55
N VAL A 52 12.77 -12.33 6.68
CA VAL A 52 11.73 -12.40 7.69
C VAL A 52 11.44 -10.96 8.15
N PRO A 53 10.20 -10.44 8.03
CA PRO A 53 9.89 -9.02 8.29
C PRO A 53 9.92 -8.66 9.79
N TRP A 54 10.51 -9.52 10.63
CA TRP A 54 10.64 -9.33 12.06
C TRP A 54 12.06 -9.63 12.54
N ASN A 55 12.48 -8.91 13.59
CA ASN A 55 13.79 -9.07 14.19
C ASN A 55 13.80 -10.34 15.07
N MET A 56 14.33 -11.44 14.52
CA MET A 56 14.46 -12.72 15.22
C MET A 56 15.27 -12.63 16.52
N GLU A 57 16.27 -11.74 16.58
CA GLU A 57 17.09 -11.58 17.79
C GLU A 57 16.29 -10.91 18.92
N TYR A 58 15.40 -9.97 18.59
CA TYR A 58 14.49 -9.39 19.58
C TYR A 58 13.45 -10.40 20.06
N LEU A 59 12.90 -11.21 19.14
CA LEU A 59 11.95 -12.26 19.48
C LEU A 59 12.60 -13.30 20.41
N ASP A 60 13.86 -13.65 20.17
CA ASP A 60 14.65 -14.52 21.05
C ASP A 60 14.92 -13.87 22.42
N GLU A 61 15.21 -12.56 22.47
CA GLU A 61 15.43 -11.82 23.71
C GLU A 61 14.18 -11.76 24.60
N ILE A 62 13.01 -11.44 24.03
CA ILE A 62 11.76 -11.36 24.80
C ILE A 62 11.27 -12.72 25.26
N SER A 63 11.56 -13.78 24.49
CA SER A 63 11.20 -15.16 24.82
C SER A 63 12.26 -15.90 25.61
N ARG A 64 13.47 -15.34 25.74
CA ARG A 64 14.64 -16.00 26.35
C ARG A 64 14.94 -17.37 25.70
N GLY A 65 14.72 -17.49 24.40
CA GLY A 65 14.88 -18.72 23.63
C GLY A 65 13.75 -19.75 23.77
N ASP A 66 12.62 -19.40 24.40
CA ASP A 66 11.46 -20.28 24.49
C ASP A 66 10.61 -20.22 23.21
N VAL A 67 10.82 -21.19 22.33
CA VAL A 67 10.14 -21.30 21.03
C VAL A 67 8.62 -21.44 21.16
N GLU A 68 8.11 -22.09 22.21
CA GLU A 68 6.66 -22.22 22.41
C GLU A 68 6.05 -20.87 22.79
N PHE A 69 6.72 -20.11 23.66
CA PHE A 69 6.30 -18.75 23.99
C PHE A 69 6.38 -17.80 22.78
N GLN A 70 7.39 -17.94 21.90
CA GLN A 70 7.46 -17.20 20.64
C GLN A 70 6.24 -17.47 19.75
N ARG A 71 5.86 -18.74 19.59
CA ARG A 71 4.70 -19.13 18.78
C ARG A 71 3.40 -18.63 19.38
N GLU A 72 3.23 -18.72 20.71
CA GLU A 72 2.03 -18.20 21.39
C GLU A 72 1.90 -16.68 21.21
N LEU A 73 3.00 -15.93 21.35
CA LEU A 73 3.01 -14.49 21.16
C LEU A 73 2.64 -14.11 19.71
N LEU A 74 3.25 -14.78 18.73
CA LEU A 74 2.95 -14.55 17.31
C LEU A 74 1.51 -14.94 16.96
N GLN A 75 0.98 -16.00 17.56
CA GLN A 75 -0.39 -16.43 17.34
C GLN A 75 -1.40 -15.41 17.87
N VAL A 76 -1.23 -14.94 19.11
CA VAL A 76 -2.10 -13.90 19.70
C VAL A 76 -2.04 -12.62 18.86
N PHE A 77 -0.85 -12.21 18.45
CA PHE A 77 -0.69 -11.07 17.56
C PHE A 77 -1.41 -11.26 16.22
N LEU A 78 -1.26 -12.43 15.59
CA LEU A 78 -1.85 -12.71 14.29
C LEU A 78 -3.38 -12.67 14.34
N GLU A 79 -3.98 -13.26 15.38
CA GLU A 79 -5.43 -13.24 15.58
C GLU A 79 -5.97 -11.80 15.69
N ASP A 80 -5.34 -10.96 16.52
CA ASP A 80 -5.73 -9.56 16.70
C ASP A 80 -5.50 -8.74 15.41
N ALA A 81 -4.36 -8.94 14.75
CA ALA A 81 -3.99 -8.19 13.56
C ALA A 81 -4.90 -8.51 12.37
N LEU A 82 -5.32 -9.76 12.19
CA LEU A 82 -6.27 -10.13 11.14
C LEU A 82 -7.63 -9.46 11.34
N VAL A 83 -8.12 -9.40 12.59
CA VAL A 83 -9.38 -8.71 12.92
C VAL A 83 -9.27 -7.22 12.60
N HIS A 84 -8.18 -6.56 13.02
CA HIS A 84 -7.96 -5.15 12.74
C HIS A 84 -7.80 -4.86 11.24
N LEU A 85 -7.14 -5.74 10.49
CA LEU A 85 -6.97 -5.59 9.05
C LEU A 85 -8.30 -5.74 8.30
N GLU A 86 -9.14 -6.70 8.70
CA GLU A 86 -10.46 -6.87 8.10
C GLU A 86 -11.37 -5.66 8.38
N ASP A 87 -11.38 -5.17 9.63
CA ASP A 87 -12.10 -3.95 9.98
C ASP A 87 -11.58 -2.73 9.19
N ALA A 88 -10.28 -2.65 8.92
CA ALA A 88 -9.69 -1.61 8.07
C ALA A 88 -10.15 -1.73 6.61
N LYS A 89 -10.24 -2.95 6.06
CA LYS A 89 -10.77 -3.21 4.71
C LYS A 89 -12.22 -2.76 4.58
N VAL A 90 -13.05 -3.09 5.57
CA VAL A 90 -14.45 -2.65 5.62
C VAL A 90 -14.53 -1.13 5.70
N ALA A 91 -13.78 -0.51 6.61
CA ALA A 91 -13.75 0.95 6.77
C ALA A 91 -13.30 1.66 5.48
N LEU A 92 -12.33 1.10 4.75
CA LEU A 92 -11.92 1.60 3.45
C LEU A 92 -13.08 1.56 2.44
N SER A 93 -13.82 0.44 2.38
CA SER A 93 -14.95 0.28 1.44
C SER A 93 -16.13 1.21 1.74
N THR A 94 -16.29 1.64 2.99
CA THR A 94 -17.34 2.55 3.43
C THR A 94 -16.87 4.00 3.59
N GLU A 95 -15.61 4.30 3.23
CA GLU A 95 -14.96 5.60 3.44
C GLU A 95 -15.06 6.10 4.91
N ASP A 96 -15.02 5.17 5.88
CA ASP A 96 -14.97 5.49 7.30
C ASP A 96 -13.53 5.77 7.75
N TYR A 97 -13.08 6.99 7.47
CA TYR A 97 -11.74 7.48 7.81
C TYR A 97 -11.40 7.35 9.30
N LEU A 98 -12.39 7.52 10.20
CA LEU A 98 -12.17 7.46 11.64
C LEU A 98 -11.85 6.03 12.07
N THR A 99 -12.67 5.07 11.62
CA THR A 99 -12.44 3.65 11.90
C THR A 99 -11.14 3.19 11.25
N LEU A 100 -10.87 3.59 10.00
CA LEU A 100 -9.64 3.25 9.30
C LEU A 100 -8.38 3.72 10.06
N ALA A 101 -8.36 4.99 10.49
CA ALA A 101 -7.25 5.53 11.28
C ALA A 101 -7.06 4.78 12.60
N ARG A 102 -8.16 4.45 13.29
CA ARG A 102 -8.11 3.71 14.55
C ARG A 102 -7.56 2.29 14.37
N ARG A 103 -7.99 1.57 13.34
CA ARG A 103 -7.50 0.21 13.05
C ARG A 103 -6.03 0.23 12.65
N ALA A 104 -5.63 1.19 11.82
CA ALA A 104 -4.24 1.40 11.47
C ALA A 104 -3.37 1.68 12.72
N HIS A 105 -3.85 2.52 13.64
CA HIS A 105 -3.17 2.76 14.92
C HIS A 105 -3.00 1.50 15.77
N GLN A 106 -4.04 0.65 15.83
CA GLN A 106 -3.99 -0.62 16.56
C GLN A 106 -2.99 -1.60 15.93
N LEU A 107 -3.00 -1.74 14.60
CA LEU A 107 -2.03 -2.55 13.86
C LEU A 107 -0.60 -2.09 14.11
N LYS A 108 -0.36 -0.78 14.15
CA LYS A 108 0.96 -0.19 14.46
C LYS A 108 1.43 -0.58 15.87
N GLY A 109 0.55 -0.46 16.87
CA GLY A 109 0.88 -0.81 18.26
C GLY A 109 1.14 -2.30 18.43
N ALA A 110 0.27 -3.15 17.88
CA ALA A 110 0.38 -4.60 17.98
C ALA A 110 1.67 -5.11 17.31
N SER A 111 1.95 -4.66 16.08
CA SER A 111 3.14 -5.10 15.33
C SER A 111 4.47 -4.66 15.96
N ALA A 112 4.50 -3.49 16.61
CA ALA A 112 5.68 -3.03 17.32
C ALA A 112 6.03 -3.92 18.54
N THR A 113 5.04 -4.55 19.17
CA THR A 113 5.29 -5.42 20.34
C THR A 113 5.94 -6.76 19.98
N VAL A 114 5.72 -7.23 18.75
CA VAL A 114 6.28 -8.50 18.24
C VAL A 114 7.46 -8.28 17.27
N ALA A 115 8.04 -7.07 17.28
CA ALA A 115 9.19 -6.67 16.48
C ALA A 115 9.08 -6.93 14.97
N ILE A 116 7.86 -6.85 14.42
CA ILE A 116 7.65 -6.78 12.98
C ILE A 116 8.03 -5.36 12.55
N GLN A 117 9.11 -5.21 11.79
CA GLN A 117 9.72 -3.91 11.55
C GLN A 117 8.97 -3.09 10.48
N GLU A 118 8.46 -3.75 9.44
CA GLU A 118 7.83 -3.10 8.30
C GLU A 118 6.38 -2.66 8.60
N MET A 119 5.67 -3.44 9.41
CA MET A 119 4.24 -3.25 9.64
C MET A 119 3.87 -1.95 10.39
N PRO A 120 4.63 -1.50 11.41
CA PRO A 120 4.37 -0.22 12.07
C PRO A 120 4.45 0.97 11.11
N GLU A 121 5.39 0.96 10.16
CA GLU A 121 5.55 2.05 9.19
C GLU A 121 4.38 2.08 8.20
N LEU A 122 4.01 0.93 7.64
CA LEU A 122 2.86 0.81 6.74
C LEU A 122 1.56 1.21 7.42
N ALA A 123 1.36 0.76 8.67
CA ALA A 123 0.22 1.12 9.48
C ALA A 123 0.20 2.62 9.83
N ALA A 124 1.36 3.25 10.10
CA ALA A 124 1.44 4.69 10.33
C ALA A 124 1.10 5.51 9.09
N ARG A 125 1.53 5.04 7.90
CA ARG A 125 1.16 5.67 6.62
C ARG A 125 -0.35 5.58 6.38
N LEU A 126 -0.94 4.41 6.61
CA LEU A 126 -2.38 4.18 6.52
C LEU A 126 -3.16 5.08 7.49
N GLU A 127 -2.70 5.18 8.74
CA GLU A 127 -3.26 6.05 9.78
C GLU A 127 -3.23 7.52 9.35
N THR A 128 -2.09 7.99 8.85
CA THR A 128 -1.89 9.38 8.42
C THR A 128 -2.79 9.75 7.24
N GLN A 129 -2.91 8.85 6.25
CA GLN A 129 -3.80 9.06 5.11
C GLN A 129 -5.26 9.15 5.54
N ALA A 130 -5.70 8.23 6.40
CA ALA A 130 -7.05 8.24 6.93
C ALA A 130 -7.34 9.52 7.74
N GLN A 131 -6.40 9.98 8.58
CA GLN A 131 -6.54 11.24 9.33
C GLN A 131 -6.64 12.49 8.44
N ASN A 132 -6.02 12.46 7.27
CA ASN A 132 -6.07 13.54 6.28
C ASN A 132 -7.25 13.40 5.31
N ASN A 133 -8.13 12.41 5.51
CA ASN A 133 -9.23 12.06 4.61
C ASN A 133 -8.75 11.77 3.17
N GLN A 134 -7.60 11.10 3.04
CA GLN A 134 -7.00 10.70 1.77
C GLN A 134 -7.00 9.17 1.66
N LEU A 135 -7.29 8.65 0.47
CA LEU A 135 -7.24 7.20 0.17
C LEU A 135 -6.21 6.87 -0.93
N LEU A 136 -5.05 7.55 -0.88
CA LEU A 136 -4.00 7.39 -1.90
C LEU A 136 -3.22 6.11 -1.66
N ASP A 137 -3.25 5.16 -2.59
CA ASP A 137 -2.54 3.88 -2.47
C ASP A 137 -2.93 3.08 -1.21
N THR A 138 -4.10 3.36 -0.62
CA THR A 138 -4.55 2.73 0.64
C THR A 138 -4.81 1.24 0.46
N THR A 139 -5.32 0.84 -0.71
CA THR A 139 -5.48 -0.56 -1.09
C THR A 139 -4.13 -1.28 -1.16
N GLU A 140 -3.10 -0.61 -1.66
CA GLU A 140 -1.74 -1.14 -1.75
C GLU A 140 -1.12 -1.27 -0.35
N LEU A 141 -1.31 -0.29 0.52
CA LEU A 141 -0.90 -0.37 1.93
C LEU A 141 -1.57 -1.55 2.66
N ILE A 142 -2.87 -1.75 2.47
CA ILE A 142 -3.61 -2.89 3.05
C ILE A 142 -3.07 -4.21 2.49
N ALA A 143 -2.80 -4.30 1.19
CA ALA A 143 -2.24 -5.51 0.58
C ALA A 143 -0.84 -5.84 1.16
N GLN A 144 0.01 -4.84 1.38
CA GLN A 144 1.32 -5.04 2.01
C GLN A 144 1.19 -5.50 3.47
N LEU A 145 0.27 -4.91 4.25
CA LEU A 145 -0.03 -5.37 5.61
C LEU A 145 -0.52 -6.84 5.62
N GLU A 146 -1.36 -7.22 4.65
CA GLU A 146 -1.84 -8.59 4.48
C GLU A 146 -0.71 -9.57 4.15
N GLN A 147 0.21 -9.20 3.24
CA GLN A 147 1.39 -10.00 2.90
C GLN A 147 2.25 -10.29 4.13
N ILE A 148 2.45 -9.29 5.00
CA ILE A 148 3.20 -9.48 6.25
C ILE A 148 2.49 -10.48 7.15
N LEU A 149 1.17 -10.35 7.35
CA LEU A 149 0.41 -11.30 8.18
C LEU A 149 0.41 -12.72 7.62
N GLN A 150 0.39 -12.88 6.29
CA GLN A 150 0.54 -14.20 5.65
C GLN A 150 1.91 -14.82 5.92
N ARG A 151 2.98 -14.03 5.95
CA ARG A 151 4.32 -14.50 6.32
C ARG A 151 4.38 -14.91 7.80
N VAL A 152 3.76 -14.12 8.68
CA VAL A 152 3.59 -14.48 10.12
C VAL A 152 2.89 -15.82 10.24
N GLN A 153 1.76 -15.99 9.54
CA GLN A 153 0.98 -17.22 9.55
C GLN A 153 1.77 -18.43 9.03
N ALA A 154 2.58 -18.27 7.99
CA ALA A 154 3.37 -19.36 7.42
C ALA A 154 4.52 -19.83 8.32
N PHE A 155 4.94 -19.00 9.27
CA PHE A 155 6.02 -19.31 10.21
C PHE A 155 5.56 -20.12 11.43
N ILE A 156 4.29 -19.97 11.84
CA ILE A 156 3.72 -20.63 13.03
C ILE A 156 3.29 -22.04 12.69
#